data_AF-A0A7W4YWV0-F1
#
_entry.id   AF-A0A7W4YWV0-F1
#
_cell.length_a   1.000
_cell.length_b   1.000
_cell.length_c   1.000
_cell.angle_alpha   90.00
_cell.angle_beta   90.00
_cell.angle_gamma   90.00
#
_symmetry.space_group_name_H-M   'P 1'
#
loop_
_entity.id
_entity.type
_entity.pdbx_description
1 polymer ?
#
loop_
_entity_poly.entity_id
_entity_poly.type
_entity_poly.pdbx_seq_one_letter_code
_entity_poly.pdbx_strand_id
1 'polypeptide(L)'
;MTRDAVEPAQRDEQQRIDSTFRNGSVTAIGVVVGFSLGFLSRWAALPGEWTRSDLVSVALITLGLALQIKALADLLLVSSLQLKRYNRSVRFFLTGLILVGLGVVFAVFADLLGFGGIVLQG
;
A
#
# COMPACT_ATOMS: atom_id res chain seq x y z
N MET A 1 18.98 52.54 -12.00
CA MET A 1 17.55 52.22 -12.18
C MET A 1 17.43 50.70 -12.25
N THR A 2 16.76 50.16 -11.23
CA THR A 2 16.07 48.84 -11.19
C THR A 2 16.88 47.56 -11.43
N ARG A 3 17.58 47.12 -10.37
CA ARG A 3 17.86 45.70 -10.09
C ARG A 3 16.95 45.28 -8.93
N ASP A 4 15.67 45.14 -9.19
CA ASP A 4 14.70 44.61 -8.24
C ASP A 4 13.78 43.64 -8.98
N ALA A 5 13.46 42.53 -8.31
CA ALA A 5 12.55 41.46 -8.72
C ALA A 5 13.09 40.43 -9.73
N VAL A 6 14.17 39.73 -9.37
CA VAL A 6 14.18 38.28 -9.67
C VAL A 6 13.14 37.66 -8.75
N GLU A 7 11.98 37.38 -9.33
CA GLU A 7 10.76 36.85 -8.71
C GLU A 7 11.02 35.80 -7.62
N PRO A 8 10.52 36.02 -6.39
CA PRO A 8 10.41 34.93 -5.40
C PRO A 8 9.38 33.87 -5.79
N ALA A 9 8.56 34.10 -6.84
CA ALA A 9 7.48 33.21 -7.27
C ALA A 9 7.97 31.87 -7.86
N GLN A 10 9.12 31.84 -8.52
CA GLN A 10 9.60 30.61 -9.18
C GLN A 10 10.10 29.54 -8.21
N ARG A 11 10.52 29.92 -6.99
CA ARG A 11 10.94 28.93 -5.98
C ARG A 11 9.77 28.17 -5.35
N ASP A 12 8.57 28.75 -5.35
CA ASP A 12 7.37 28.11 -4.79
C ASP A 12 6.74 27.11 -5.78
N GLU A 13 6.91 27.32 -7.08
CA GLU A 13 6.41 26.41 -8.12
C GLU A 13 7.24 25.12 -8.22
N GLN A 14 8.55 25.18 -7.96
CA GLN A 14 9.40 23.98 -7.88
C GLN A 14 9.01 23.03 -6.73
N GLN A 15 8.19 23.46 -5.77
CA GLN A 15 7.79 22.67 -4.60
C GLN A 15 6.42 21.99 -4.74
N ARG A 16 5.61 22.35 -5.75
CA ARG A 16 4.32 21.71 -6.03
C ARG A 16 4.51 20.64 -7.12
N ILE A 17 4.48 19.36 -6.69
CA ILE A 17 4.46 18.20 -7.60
C ILE A 17 3.38 18.40 -8.66
N ASP A 18 3.73 18.15 -9.93
CA ASP A 18 2.81 18.19 -11.07
C ASP A 18 1.54 17.36 -10.78
N SER A 19 0.39 18.02 -10.90
CA SER A 19 -0.93 17.44 -10.63
C SER A 19 -1.21 16.19 -11.47
N THR A 20 -0.59 16.07 -12.65
CA THR A 20 -0.67 14.90 -13.53
C THR A 20 0.04 13.67 -12.93
N PHE A 21 1.25 13.86 -12.40
CA PHE A 21 2.00 12.80 -11.71
C PHE A 21 1.31 12.34 -10.42
N ARG A 22 0.67 13.26 -9.71
CA ARG A 22 -0.13 12.95 -8.51
C ARG A 22 -1.33 12.06 -8.84
N ASN A 23 -2.11 12.44 -9.85
CA ASN A 23 -3.29 11.68 -10.24
C ASN A 23 -2.90 10.27 -10.71
N GLY A 24 -1.83 10.13 -11.50
CA GLY A 24 -1.32 8.81 -11.91
C GLY A 24 -0.93 7.93 -10.72
N SER A 25 -0.24 8.49 -9.72
CA SER A 25 0.20 7.74 -8.54
C SER A 25 -0.96 7.35 -7.62
N VAL A 26 -1.95 8.23 -7.44
CA VAL A 26 -3.18 7.93 -6.68
C VAL A 26 -3.97 6.82 -7.37
N THR A 27 -4.13 6.86 -8.69
CA THR A 27 -4.80 5.81 -9.44
C THR A 27 -4.05 4.48 -9.31
N ALA A 28 -2.74 4.46 -9.50
CA ALA A 28 -1.94 3.25 -9.38
C ALA A 28 -2.04 2.63 -7.97
N ILE A 29 -1.88 3.45 -6.93
CA ILE A 29 -2.00 3.00 -5.54
C ILE A 29 -3.42 2.51 -5.25
N GLY A 30 -4.44 3.21 -5.73
CA GLY A 30 -5.85 2.82 -5.59
C GLY A 30 -6.13 1.45 -6.21
N VAL A 31 -5.61 1.18 -7.41
CA VAL A 31 -5.72 -0.12 -8.08
C VAL A 31 -5.05 -1.22 -7.26
N VAL A 32 -3.82 -1.00 -6.78
CA VAL A 32 -3.09 -1.99 -5.96
C VAL A 32 -3.82 -2.29 -4.64
N VAL A 33 -4.34 -1.27 -3.98
CA VAL A 33 -5.16 -1.43 -2.76
C VAL A 33 -6.41 -2.24 -3.06
N GLY A 34 -7.12 -1.94 -4.15
CA GLY A 34 -8.31 -2.68 -4.57
C GLY A 34 -8.02 -4.15 -4.83
N PHE A 35 -6.95 -4.46 -5.55
CA PHE A 35 -6.50 -5.84 -5.77
C PHE A 35 -6.12 -6.55 -4.46
N SER A 36 -5.43 -5.86 -3.55
CA SER A 36 -5.02 -6.42 -2.25
C SER A 36 -6.24 -6.75 -1.38
N LEU A 37 -7.26 -5.89 -1.38
CA LEU A 37 -8.52 -6.13 -0.69
C LEU A 37 -9.29 -7.30 -1.31
N GLY A 38 -9.32 -7.38 -2.65
CA GLY A 38 -9.92 -8.50 -3.38
C GLY A 38 -9.24 -9.83 -3.08
N PHE A 39 -7.91 -9.85 -3.00
CA PHE A 39 -7.13 -11.02 -2.61
C PHE A 39 -7.52 -11.49 -1.20
N LEU A 40 -7.52 -10.58 -0.21
CA LEU A 40 -7.89 -10.90 1.16
C LEU A 40 -9.33 -11.41 1.28
N SER A 41 -10.26 -10.78 0.56
CA SER A 41 -11.67 -11.21 0.52
C SER A 41 -11.83 -12.63 -0.05
N ARG A 42 -11.14 -12.92 -1.16
CA ARG A 42 -11.18 -14.26 -1.77
C ARG A 42 -10.51 -15.30 -0.87
N TRP A 43 -9.45 -14.92 -0.18
CA TRP A 43 -8.76 -15.80 0.75
C TRP A 43 -9.63 -16.12 1.97
N ALA A 44 -10.37 -15.14 2.48
CA ALA A 44 -11.33 -15.36 3.55
C ALA A 44 -12.52 -16.25 3.15
N ALA A 45 -12.83 -16.31 1.85
CA ALA A 45 -13.90 -17.14 1.30
C ALA A 45 -13.45 -18.57 0.93
N LEU A 46 -12.16 -18.91 1.08
CA LEU A 46 -11.68 -20.26 0.79
C LEU A 46 -12.24 -21.25 1.84
N PRO A 47 -12.92 -22.34 1.41
CA PRO A 47 -13.37 -23.38 2.31
C PRO A 47 -12.16 -24.21 2.79
N GLY A 48 -11.89 -24.16 4.09
CA GLY A 48 -10.79 -24.88 4.75
C GLY A 48 -10.70 -24.49 6.23
N GLU A 49 -10.14 -25.36 7.07
CA GLU A 49 -9.91 -25.03 8.48
C GLU A 49 -8.81 -23.97 8.61
N TRP A 50 -9.13 -22.87 9.27
CA TRP A 50 -8.17 -21.79 9.49
C TRP A 50 -7.13 -22.25 10.51
N THR A 51 -5.91 -22.46 10.04
CA THR A 51 -4.82 -22.88 10.92
C THR A 51 -4.32 -21.67 11.72
N ARG A 52 -3.78 -21.88 12.93
CA ARG A 52 -3.20 -20.78 13.73
C ARG A 52 -2.12 -20.00 12.98
N SER A 53 -1.39 -20.67 12.09
CA SER A 53 -0.40 -20.05 11.21
C SER A 53 -1.04 -19.10 10.18
N ASP A 54 -2.22 -19.43 9.66
CA ASP A 54 -2.96 -18.55 8.74
C ASP A 54 -3.46 -17.29 9.44
N LEU A 55 -3.86 -17.38 10.71
CA LEU A 55 -4.24 -16.19 11.49
C LEU A 55 -3.10 -15.17 11.58
N VAL A 56 -1.86 -15.64 11.76
CA VAL A 56 -0.68 -14.76 11.80
C VAL A 56 -0.47 -14.09 10.45
N SER A 57 -0.55 -14.86 9.37
CA SER A 57 -0.43 -14.35 8.00
C SER A 57 -1.53 -13.35 7.65
N VAL A 58 -2.78 -13.64 7.99
CA VAL A 58 -3.94 -12.77 7.79
C VAL A 58 -3.79 -11.48 8.59
N ALA A 59 -3.29 -11.55 9.83
CA ALA A 59 -3.01 -10.36 10.62
C ALA A 59 -1.94 -9.47 9.97
N LEU A 60 -0.85 -10.07 9.46
CA LEU A 60 0.22 -9.38 8.73
C LEU A 60 -0.30 -8.71 7.44
N ILE A 61 -1.09 -9.44 6.64
CA ILE A 61 -1.69 -8.93 5.41
C ILE A 61 -2.67 -7.79 5.72
N THR A 62 -3.52 -7.96 6.73
CA THR A 62 -4.49 -6.94 7.14
C THR A 62 -3.79 -5.67 7.62
N LEU A 63 -2.70 -5.80 8.39
CA LEU A 63 -1.91 -4.67 8.85
C LEU A 63 -1.23 -3.94 7.67
N GLY A 64 -0.66 -4.68 6.72
CA GLY A 64 -0.06 -4.12 5.51
C GLY A 64 -1.08 -3.39 4.65
N LEU A 65 -2.27 -3.97 4.48
CA LEU A 65 -3.38 -3.37 3.76
C LEU A 65 -3.88 -2.09 4.44
N ALA A 66 -4.00 -2.07 5.77
CA ALA A 66 -4.36 -0.87 6.51
C ALA A 66 -3.36 0.27 6.30
N LEU A 67 -2.06 -0.04 6.23
CA LEU A 67 -1.01 0.93 5.89
C LEU A 67 -1.14 1.45 4.45
N GLN A 68 -1.47 0.59 3.48
CA GLN A 68 -1.71 1.01 2.09
C GLN A 68 -2.96 1.90 1.97
N ILE A 69 -4.06 1.57 2.66
CA ILE A 69 -5.28 2.39 2.70
C ILE A 69 -4.99 3.75 3.34
N LYS A 70 -4.25 3.79 4.45
CA LYS A 70 -3.82 5.04 5.09
C LYS A 70 -2.97 5.89 4.13
N ALA A 71 -2.04 5.27 3.41
CA ALA A 71 -1.20 5.97 2.44
C ALA A 71 -2.03 6.57 1.30
N LEU A 72 -3.01 5.82 0.78
CA LEU A 72 -3.95 6.30 -0.22
C LEU A 72 -4.79 7.47 0.29
N ALA A 73 -5.31 7.37 1.52
CA ALA A 73 -6.08 8.45 2.15
C ALA A 73 -5.26 9.73 2.35
N ASP A 74 -3.99 9.62 2.75
CA ASP A 74 -3.09 10.79 2.91
C ASP A 74 -2.70 11.39 1.55
N LEU A 75 -2.70 10.60 0.47
CA LEU A 75 -2.50 11.08 -0.91
C LEU A 75 -3.76 11.71 -1.52
N LEU A 76 -4.95 11.32 -1.07
CA LEU A 76 -6.24 11.91 -1.47
C LEU A 76 -6.46 13.29 -0.84
N LEU A 77 -5.84 13.58 0.31
CA LEU A 77 -5.94 14.87 0.98
C LEU A 77 -5.13 15.96 0.25
N VAL A 78 -5.81 17.08 -0.06
CA VAL A 78 -5.26 18.26 -0.78
C VAL A 78 -4.02 18.88 -0.10
N SER A 79 -3.80 18.59 1.19
CA SER A 79 -2.63 19.02 1.97
C SER A 79 -1.32 18.28 1.60
N SER A 80 -1.36 17.29 0.70
CA SER A 80 -0.17 16.59 0.16
C SER A 80 0.73 17.46 -0.73
N LEU A 81 0.47 18.77 -0.83
CA LEU A 81 1.28 19.72 -1.61
C LEU A 81 2.74 19.85 -1.16
N GLN A 82 3.09 19.29 0.00
CA GLN A 82 4.48 19.18 0.44
C GLN A 82 5.11 17.87 -0.04
N LEU A 83 6.17 17.98 -0.83
CA LEU A 83 7.03 16.88 -1.32
C LEU A 83 7.43 15.88 -0.21
N LYS A 84 7.62 16.37 1.03
CA LYS A 84 7.88 15.54 2.21
C LYS A 84 6.71 14.63 2.62
N ARG A 85 5.47 15.10 2.50
CA ARG A 85 4.25 14.34 2.85
C ARG A 85 3.98 13.27 1.80
N TYR A 86 4.07 13.64 0.52
CA TYR A 86 3.94 12.71 -0.61
C TYR A 86 4.92 11.53 -0.51
N ASN A 87 6.22 11.82 -0.33
CA ASN A 87 7.23 10.77 -0.27
C ASN A 87 7.07 9.88 0.98
N ARG A 88 6.53 10.44 2.07
CA ARG A 88 6.19 9.68 3.28
C ARG A 88 5.00 8.74 3.03
N SER A 89 3.96 9.20 2.33
CA SER A 89 2.81 8.36 1.98
C SER A 89 3.20 7.23 1.03
N VAL A 90 4.02 7.53 0.01
CA VAL A 90 4.57 6.50 -0.90
C VAL A 90 5.40 5.48 -0.12
N ARG A 91 6.22 5.92 0.84
CA ARG A 91 7.00 5.02 1.70
C ARG A 91 6.10 4.16 2.60
N PHE A 92 5.02 4.70 3.16
CA PHE A 92 4.03 3.91 3.89
C PHE A 92 3.34 2.88 3.00
N PHE A 93 2.98 3.26 1.77
CA PHE A 93 2.42 2.34 0.79
C PHE A 93 3.38 1.19 0.46
N LEU A 94 4.65 1.50 0.17
CA LEU A 94 5.67 0.49 -0.12
C LEU A 94 5.94 -0.43 1.08
N THR A 95 6.03 0.12 2.29
CA THR A 95 6.16 -0.70 3.50
C THR A 95 4.95 -1.61 3.68
N GLY A 96 3.73 -1.10 3.47
CA GLY A 96 2.51 -1.89 3.52
C GLY A 96 2.48 -2.99 2.45
N LEU A 97 2.92 -2.69 1.23
CA LEU A 97 3.02 -3.64 0.13
C LEU A 97 4.01 -4.77 0.41
N ILE A 98 5.18 -4.44 0.94
CA ILE A 98 6.16 -5.44 1.37
C ILE A 98 5.57 -6.29 2.50
N LEU A 99 4.87 -5.69 3.45
CA LEU A 99 4.26 -6.40 4.57
C LEU A 99 3.16 -7.38 4.12
N VAL A 100 2.32 -6.97 3.17
CA VAL A 100 1.34 -7.86 2.51
C VAL A 100 2.07 -9.01 1.82
N GLY A 101 3.10 -8.71 1.01
CA GLY A 101 3.89 -9.73 0.32
C GLY A 101 4.52 -10.74 1.27
N LEU A 102 5.12 -10.27 2.37
CA LEU A 102 5.68 -11.14 3.39
C LEU A 102 4.62 -12.01 4.08
N GLY A 103 3.44 -11.46 4.38
CA GLY A 103 2.35 -12.23 4.95
C GLY A 103 1.83 -13.31 4.00
N VAL A 104 1.78 -13.03 2.68
CA VAL A 104 1.42 -14.03 1.66
C VAL A 104 2.48 -15.12 1.56
N VAL A 105 3.76 -14.75 1.51
CA VAL A 105 4.86 -15.71 1.49
C VAL A 105 4.81 -16.59 2.75
N PHE A 106 4.60 -16.00 3.91
CA PHE A 106 4.49 -16.75 5.17
C PHE A 106 3.30 -17.71 5.17
N ALA A 107 2.15 -17.29 4.65
CA ALA A 107 0.98 -18.16 4.48
C ALA A 107 1.31 -19.37 3.61
N VAL A 108 1.89 -19.14 2.43
CA VAL A 108 2.24 -20.19 1.49
C VAL A 108 3.29 -21.13 2.08
N PHE A 109 4.31 -20.62 2.76
CA PHE A 109 5.30 -21.46 3.43
C PHE A 109 4.72 -22.27 4.58
N ALA A 110 3.79 -21.70 5.36
CA ALA A 110 3.11 -22.42 6.43
C ALA A 110 2.26 -23.59 5.89
N ASP A 111 1.60 -23.36 4.76
CA ASP A 111 0.83 -24.38 4.04
C ASP A 111 1.76 -25.48 3.47
N LEU A 112 2.84 -25.08 2.78
CA LEU A 112 3.83 -26.01 2.19
C LEU A 112 4.59 -26.86 3.22
N LEU A 113 4.85 -26.31 4.42
CA LEU A 113 5.56 -27.03 5.49
C LEU A 113 4.67 -28.03 6.24
N GLY A 114 3.40 -28.21 5.82
CA GLY A 114 2.54 -29.25 6.35
C GLY A 114 1.96 -28.97 7.73
N PHE A 115 1.88 -27.70 8.14
CA PHE A 115 0.92 -27.30 9.17
C PHE A 115 -0.51 -27.21 8.62
N GLY A 116 -0.68 -27.22 7.29
CA GLY A 116 -1.94 -27.47 6.60
C GLY A 116 -2.19 -28.97 6.45
N GLY A 117 -3.25 -29.46 7.07
CA GLY A 117 -3.76 -30.81 6.82
C GLY A 117 -4.15 -30.95 5.36
N ILE A 118 -3.34 -31.69 4.60
CA ILE A 118 -3.68 -32.52 3.43
C ILE A 118 -4.96 -32.09 2.68
N VAL A 119 -4.89 -31.04 1.85
CA VAL A 119 -5.84 -30.85 0.72
C VAL A 119 -5.22 -31.43 -0.57
N LEU A 120 -4.68 -32.64 -0.45
CA LEU A 120 -4.31 -33.52 -1.58
C LEU A 120 -4.85 -34.94 -1.36
N GLN A 121 -6.09 -35.06 -0.86
CA GLN A 121 -6.91 -36.25 -1.08
C GLN A 121 -8.36 -35.83 -1.29
N GLY A 122 -8.88 -36.07 -2.49
CA GLY A 122 -10.28 -35.83 -2.89
C GLY A 122 -10.39 -35.35 -4.31
#